data_AF-A0A2T4S7C0-F1
#
_entry.id   AF-A0A2T4S7C0-F1
#
_cell.length_a   1.000
_cell.length_b   1.000
_cell.length_c   1.000
_cell.angle_alpha   90.00
_cell.angle_beta   90.00
_cell.angle_gamma   90.00
#
_symmetry.space_group_name_H-M   'P 1'
#
loop_
_entity.id
_entity.type
_entity.pdbx_description
1 polymer ?
#
loop_
_entity_poly.entity_id
_entity_poly.type
_entity_poly.pdbx_seq_one_letter_code
_entity_poly.pdbx_strand_id
1 'polypeptide(L)' 'DENSAEFYEWLRNGAAISVCGDEKHMAKDVHQAIIHVLEKEGGLSEEESEEYLSELKKEKRYQRDVY' A
#
# COMPACT_ATOMS: atom_id res chain seq x y z
N ASP A 1 2.43 12.64 2.90
CA ASP A 1 3.29 13.05 4.03
C ASP A 1 2.62 13.14 5.40
N GLU A 2 1.47 13.81 5.55
CA GLU A 2 0.95 14.13 6.90
C GLU A 2 0.59 12.91 7.77
N ASN A 3 0.13 11.81 7.15
CA ASN A 3 -0.30 10.59 7.87
C ASN A 3 0.57 9.36 7.54
N SER A 4 1.75 9.52 6.94
CA SER A 4 2.55 8.37 6.47
C SER A 4 2.99 7.46 7.62
N ALA A 5 3.48 8.04 8.72
CA ALA A 5 3.91 7.28 9.89
C ALA A 5 2.77 6.47 10.52
N GLU A 6 1.60 7.09 10.75
CA GLU A 6 0.43 6.40 11.32
C GLU A 6 -0.09 5.30 10.40
N PHE A 7 -0.18 5.57 9.08
CA PHE A 7 -0.57 4.57 8.11
C PHE A 7 0.40 3.38 8.11
N TYR A 8 1.70 3.63 8.15
CA TYR A 8 2.71 2.58 8.24
C TYR A 8 2.58 1.76 9.52
N GLU A 9 2.32 2.39 10.68
CA GLU A 9 2.03 1.66 11.92
C GLU A 9 0.80 0.74 11.78
N TRP A 10 -0.27 1.19 11.12
CA TRP A 10 -1.43 0.33 10.88
C TRP A 10 -1.06 -0.89 10.03
N LEU A 11 -0.24 -0.72 8.99
CA LEU A 11 0.24 -1.84 8.17
C LEU A 11 1.04 -2.85 8.99
N ARG A 12 1.95 -2.37 9.85
CA ARG A 12 2.73 -3.24 10.75
C ARG A 12 1.84 -3.96 11.77
N ASN A 13 0.76 -3.32 12.20
CA ASN A 13 -0.18 -3.87 13.19
C ASN A 13 -1.29 -4.75 12.59
N GLY A 14 -1.19 -5.15 11.32
CA GLY A 14 -2.12 -6.13 10.75
C GLY A 14 -3.31 -5.54 9.99
N ALA A 15 -3.35 -4.22 9.74
CA ALA A 15 -4.44 -3.60 9.00
C ALA A 15 -4.59 -4.17 7.58
N ALA A 16 -5.81 -4.11 7.06
CA ALA A 16 -6.13 -4.45 5.68
C ALA A 16 -6.48 -3.17 4.89
N ILE A 17 -6.04 -3.14 3.63
CA ILE A 17 -6.25 -2.08 2.66
C ILE A 17 -7.20 -2.62 1.58
N SER A 18 -8.27 -1.88 1.31
CA SER A 18 -9.17 -2.13 0.18
C SER A 18 -9.30 -0.87 -0.66
N VAL A 19 -9.00 -0.97 -1.96
CA VAL A 19 -9.10 0.13 -2.93
C VAL A 19 -10.18 -0.22 -3.95
N CYS A 20 -11.17 0.66 -4.12
CA CYS A 20 -12.22 0.49 -5.13
C CYS A 20 -12.45 1.76 -5.95
N GLY A 21 -12.69 1.61 -7.26
CA GLY A 21 -12.99 2.71 -8.18
C GLY A 21 -12.14 2.68 -9.46
N ASP A 22 -11.83 3.85 -10.03
CA ASP A 22 -11.17 3.97 -11.34
C ASP A 22 -9.80 3.27 -11.40
N GLU A 23 -9.68 2.26 -12.26
CA GLU A 23 -8.44 1.51 -12.44
C GLU A 23 -7.32 2.36 -13.03
N LYS A 24 -7.66 3.28 -13.94
CA LYS A 24 -6.69 3.92 -14.84
C LYS A 24 -5.86 4.99 -14.15
N HIS A 25 -6.43 5.71 -13.20
CA HIS A 25 -5.80 6.82 -12.49
C HIS A 25 -5.77 6.52 -10.99
N MET A 26 -6.95 6.47 -10.35
CA MET A 26 -7.03 6.47 -8.88
C MET A 26 -6.36 5.23 -8.26
N ALA A 27 -6.62 4.04 -8.79
CA ALA A 27 -6.02 2.83 -8.27
C ALA A 27 -4.49 2.80 -8.41
N LYS A 28 -3.96 3.38 -9.49
CA LYS A 28 -2.51 3.48 -9.70
C LYS A 28 -1.88 4.50 -8.76
N ASP A 29 -2.50 5.66 -8.62
CA ASP A 29 -2.01 6.73 -7.75
C ASP A 29 -2.02 6.30 -6.28
N VAL A 30 -3.07 5.62 -5.83
CA VAL A 30 -3.13 5.05 -4.47
C VAL A 30 -2.05 4.00 -4.27
N HIS A 31 -1.84 3.11 -5.24
CA HIS A 31 -0.80 2.10 -5.15
C HIS A 31 0.59 2.73 -5.02
N GLN A 32 0.91 3.71 -5.86
CA GLN A 32 2.17 4.45 -5.82
C GLN A 32 2.34 5.25 -4.52
N ALA A 33 1.25 5.81 -3.98
CA ALA A 33 1.28 6.49 -2.69
C ALA A 33 1.62 5.51 -1.54
N ILE A 34 1.13 4.27 -1.60
CA ILE A 34 1.47 3.25 -0.60
C ILE A 34 2.94 2.84 -0.71
N ILE A 35 3.46 2.63 -1.93
CA ILE A 35 4.89 2.38 -2.17
C ILE A 35 5.73 3.49 -1.53
N HIS A 36 5.40 4.75 -1.79
CA HIS A 36 6.12 5.87 -1.22
C HIS A 36 6.12 5.89 0.32
N VAL A 37 5.01 5.50 0.96
CA VAL A 37 4.96 5.38 2.43
C VAL A 37 5.87 4.25 2.93
N LEU A 38 5.91 3.11 2.24
CA LEU A 38 6.77 1.98 2.58
C LEU A 38 8.26 2.32 2.45
N GLU A 39 8.63 3.06 1.40
CA GLU A 39 10.00 3.55 1.23
C GLU A 39 10.38 4.54 2.34
N LYS A 40 9.51 5.53 2.57
CA LYS A 40 9.78 6.63 3.51
C LYS A 40 9.84 6.17 4.97
N GLU A 41 8.83 5.44 5.44
CA GLU A 41 8.68 5.08 6.85
C GLU A 41 9.29 3.71 7.17
N GLY A 42 9.33 2.81 6.18
CA GLY A 42 9.90 1.47 6.30
C GLY A 42 11.37 1.36 5.87
N GLY A 43 11.89 2.34 5.13
CA GLY A 43 13.25 2.29 4.59
C GLY A 43 13.43 1.23 3.50
N LEU A 44 12.34 0.80 2.89
CA LEU A 44 12.34 -0.20 1.82
C LEU A 44 12.74 0.44 0.49
N SER A 45 13.35 -0.34 -0.40
CA SER A 45 13.42 0.00 -1.82
C SER A 45 12.06 -0.15 -2.50
N GLU A 46 11.93 0.37 -3.72
CA GLU A 46 10.74 0.15 -4.56
C GLU A 46 10.43 -1.34 -4.75
N GLU A 47 11.47 -2.16 -5.01
CA GLU A 47 11.34 -3.62 -5.16
C GLU A 47 10.84 -4.29 -3.88
N GLU A 48 11.44 -3.96 -2.73
CA GLU A 48 11.00 -4.48 -1.43
C GLU A 48 9.58 -4.02 -1.07
N SER A 49 9.19 -2.81 -1.50
CA SER A 49 7.85 -2.28 -1.28
C SER A 49 6.79 -3.01 -2.11
N GLU A 50 7.11 -3.34 -3.35
CA GLU A 50 6.27 -4.18 -4.22
C GLU A 50 6.14 -5.60 -3.67
N GLU A 51 7.25 -6.19 -3.19
CA GLU A 51 7.22 -7.49 -2.51
C GLU A 51 6.34 -7.45 -1.25
N TYR A 52 6.46 -6.40 -0.43
CA TYR A 52 5.64 -6.21 0.76
C TYR A 52 4.14 -6.18 0.43
N LEU A 53 3.74 -5.43 -0.61
CA LEU A 53 2.35 -5.39 -1.06
C LEU A 53 1.87 -6.71 -1.67
N SER A 54 2.76 -7.44 -2.34
CA SER A 54 2.48 -8.79 -2.83
C SER A 54 2.19 -9.76 -1.68
N GLU A 55 2.97 -9.70 -0.59
CA GLU A 55 2.70 -10.49 0.61
C GLU A 55 1.38 -10.09 1.27
N LEU A 56 1.10 -8.78 1.43
CA LEU A 56 -0.20 -8.34 1.93
C LEU A 56 -1.36 -8.84 1.06
N LYS A 57 -1.19 -8.90 -0.26
CA LYS A 57 -2.21 -9.45 -1.17
C LYS A 57 -2.41 -10.95 -0.94
N LYS A 58 -1.35 -11.73 -0.73
CA LYS A 58 -1.42 -13.16 -0.38
C LYS A 58 -2.14 -13.37 0.95
N GLU A 59 -1.89 -12.48 1.92
CA GLU A 59 -2.57 -12.46 3.23
C GLU A 59 -4.02 -11.94 3.17
N LYS A 60 -4.52 -11.55 1.99
CA LYS A 60 -5.83 -10.89 1.79
C LYS A 60 -5.95 -9.56 2.54
N ARG A 61 -4.83 -8.92 2.84
CA ARG A 61 -4.74 -7.61 3.50
C ARG A 61 -4.49 -6.47 2.52
N TYR A 62 -4.28 -6.75 1.23
CA TYR A 62 -4.33 -5.74 0.18
C TYR A 62 -5.23 -6.21 -0.97
N GLN A 63 -6.36 -5.53 -1.14
CA GLN A 63 -7.40 -5.86 -2.11
C GLN A 63 -7.70 -4.66 -3.00
N ARG A 64 -7.86 -4.92 -4.30
CA ARG A 64 -8.20 -3.91 -5.31
C ARG A 64 -9.39 -4.40 -6.10
N ASP A 65 -10.49 -3.67 -6.02
CA ASP A 65 -11.72 -3.90 -6.78
C ASP A 65 -11.98 -2.70 -7.69
N VAL A 66 -11.33 -2.71 -8.84
CA VAL A 66 -11.18 -1.53 -9.72
C VAL A 66 -11.83 -1.80 -11.08
N TYR A 67 -12.40 -0.76 -11.68
CA TYR A 67 -13.16 -0.83 -12.94
C TYR A 67 -12.83 0.31 -13.91
#